data_AF-A0AAV7K7M5-F1
#
_entry.id   AF-A0AAV7K7M5-F1
#
_cell.length_a   1.000
_cell.length_b   1.000
_cell.length_c   1.000
_cell.angle_alpha   90.00
_cell.angle_beta   90.00
_cell.angle_gamma   90.00
#
_symmetry.space_group_name_H-M   'P 1'
#
loop_
_entity.id
_entity.type
_entity.pdbx_description
1 polymer ?
#
loop_
_entity_poly.entity_id
_entity_poly.type
_entity_poly.pdbx_seq_one_letter_code
_entity_poly.pdbx_strand_id
1 'polypeptide(L)'
;MVCYCIYYFSYSLTGTSDFTIDDSSGLLRTNVIFSGRVGQLLKFSVSASDQAEADSKTSSETVFVSVIDNQYLIQIVVDQTIENTRLCLDQLVNKLILLTNYQVLT
;
A
#
# COMPACT_ATOMS: atom_id res chain seq x y z
N MET A 1 14.43 12.32 36.13
CA MET A 1 14.26 10.97 35.56
C MET A 1 13.29 11.12 34.40
N VAL A 2 13.80 11.06 33.17
CA VAL A 2 12.98 11.25 31.95
C VAL A 2 12.60 9.85 31.47
N CYS A 3 11.29 9.55 31.44
CA CYS A 3 10.78 8.30 30.90
C CYS A 3 10.72 8.44 29.38
N TYR A 4 11.52 7.66 28.65
CA TYR A 4 11.42 7.56 27.20
C TYR A 4 10.44 6.44 26.87
N CYS A 5 9.23 6.78 26.43
CA CYS A 5 8.35 5.80 25.80
C CYS A 5 8.87 5.59 24.37
N ILE A 6 9.61 4.51 24.14
CA ILE A 6 9.89 4.05 22.78
C ILE A 6 8.64 3.30 22.33
N TYR A 7 7.81 3.96 21.53
CA TYR A 7 6.63 3.33 20.94
C TYR A 7 7.09 2.40 19.81
N TYR A 8 7.03 1.09 20.05
CA TYR A 8 7.25 0.07 19.02
C TYR A 8 5.91 -0.31 18.43
N PHE A 9 5.75 -0.17 17.12
CA PHE A 9 4.57 -0.68 16.44
C PHE A 9 4.81 -2.11 15.98
N SER A 10 3.80 -2.96 16.16
CA SER A 10 3.71 -4.28 15.54
C SER A 10 2.57 -4.32 14.55
N TYR A 11 2.80 -4.93 13.39
CA TYR A 11 1.80 -5.08 12.33
C TYR A 11 1.42 -6.54 12.14
N SER A 12 0.15 -6.78 11.84
CA SER A 12 -0.34 -8.11 11.47
C SER A 12 -1.42 -8.01 10.40
N LEU A 13 -1.65 -9.11 9.67
CA LEU A 13 -2.72 -9.20 8.69
C LEU A 13 -3.60 -10.42 8.96
N THR A 14 -4.86 -10.33 8.54
CA THR A 14 -5.84 -11.41 8.63
C THR A 14 -6.73 -11.43 7.39
N GLY A 15 -7.31 -12.59 7.09
CA GLY A 15 -8.22 -12.75 5.95
C GLY A 15 -7.53 -13.01 4.60
N THR A 16 -6.22 -13.28 4.59
CA THR A 16 -5.50 -13.69 3.38
C THR A 16 -4.26 -14.53 3.70
N SER A 17 -3.91 -15.43 2.78
CA SER A 17 -2.62 -16.13 2.71
C SER A 17 -1.79 -15.73 1.48
N ASP A 18 -2.36 -14.90 0.61
CA ASP A 18 -1.73 -14.41 -0.63
C ASP A 18 -0.72 -13.29 -0.34
N PHE A 19 -0.81 -12.67 0.85
CA PHE A 19 0.06 -11.58 1.30
C PHE A 19 0.71 -11.93 2.64
N THR A 20 1.87 -11.33 2.87
CA THR A 20 2.60 -11.33 4.15
C THR A 20 2.90 -9.88 4.53
N ILE A 21 2.96 -9.60 5.83
CA ILE A 21 3.35 -8.29 6.36
C ILE A 21 4.53 -8.47 7.29
N ASP A 22 5.54 -7.63 7.13
CA ASP A 22 6.63 -7.52 8.09
C ASP A 22 6.12 -6.85 9.36
N ASP A 23 6.30 -7.51 10.50
CA ASP A 23 5.70 -7.10 11.78
C ASP A 23 6.30 -5.78 12.32
N SER A 24 7.54 -5.46 11.96
CA SER A 24 8.27 -4.30 12.46
C SER A 24 8.12 -3.05 11.58
N SER A 25 8.02 -3.25 10.26
CA SER A 25 7.97 -2.16 9.27
C SER A 25 6.60 -1.96 8.65
N GLY A 26 5.69 -2.93 8.76
CA GLY A 26 4.39 -2.92 8.10
C GLY A 26 4.47 -3.14 6.58
N LEU A 27 5.64 -3.53 6.05
CA LEU A 27 5.82 -3.75 4.63
C LEU A 27 5.05 -4.99 4.16
N LEU A 28 4.08 -4.78 3.27
CA LEU A 28 3.33 -5.84 2.61
C LEU A 28 4.10 -6.44 1.43
N ARG A 29 4.11 -7.77 1.34
CA ARG A 29 4.70 -8.54 0.26
C ARG A 29 3.72 -9.59 -0.24
N THR A 30 3.78 -9.87 -1.53
CA THR A 30 3.01 -10.94 -2.17
C THR A 30 3.68 -12.28 -1.92
N ASN A 31 2.90 -13.32 -1.60
CA ASN A 31 3.39 -14.69 -1.38
C ASN A 31 2.96 -15.66 -2.49
N VAL A 32 2.25 -15.16 -3.51
CA VAL A 32 1.69 -15.97 -4.61
C VAL A 32 1.87 -15.26 -5.95
N ILE A 33 1.69 -16.03 -7.03
CA ILE A 33 1.58 -15.51 -8.39
C ILE A 33 0.10 -15.26 -8.71
N PHE A 34 -0.24 -14.06 -9.21
CA PHE A 34 -1.63 -13.66 -9.49
C PHE A 34 -2.11 -13.97 -10.92
N SER A 35 -1.45 -14.89 -11.63
CA SER A 35 -1.85 -15.29 -12.99
C SER A 35 -3.29 -15.81 -13.01
N GLY A 36 -4.12 -15.28 -13.90
CA GLY A 36 -5.54 -15.65 -14.01
C GLY A 36 -6.46 -15.01 -12.96
N ARG A 37 -5.95 -14.12 -12.10
CA ARG A 37 -6.73 -13.35 -11.12
C ARG A 37 -6.93 -11.88 -11.51
N VAL A 38 -6.58 -11.50 -12.75
CA VAL A 38 -6.76 -10.13 -13.27
C VAL A 38 -8.21 -9.69 -13.15
N GLY A 39 -8.44 -8.46 -12.68
CA GLY A 39 -9.76 -7.89 -12.42
C GLY A 39 -10.37 -8.30 -11.08
N GLN A 40 -9.72 -9.16 -10.29
CA GLN A 40 -10.18 -9.47 -8.94
C GLN A 40 -9.79 -8.34 -7.96
N LEU A 41 -10.73 -8.03 -7.07
CA LEU A 41 -10.50 -7.16 -5.92
C LEU A 41 -10.31 -8.04 -4.68
N LEU A 42 -9.08 -8.14 -4.20
CA LEU A 42 -8.72 -8.87 -3.00
C LEU A 42 -8.94 -7.98 -1.79
N LYS A 43 -9.48 -8.55 -0.71
CA LYS A 43 -9.82 -7.83 0.52
C LYS A 43 -9.24 -8.56 1.72
N PHE A 44 -8.53 -7.84 2.58
CA PHE A 44 -8.02 -8.36 3.84
C PHE A 44 -7.92 -7.25 4.89
N SER A 45 -7.65 -7.60 6.14
CA SER A 45 -7.52 -6.63 7.23
C SER A 45 -6.09 -6.56 7.71
N VAL A 46 -5.62 -5.35 7.99
CA VAL A 46 -4.32 -5.07 8.60
C VAL A 46 -4.54 -4.42 9.95
N SER A 47 -3.81 -4.88 10.96
CA SER A 47 -3.85 -4.35 12.32
C SER A 47 -2.49 -3.78 12.70
N ALA A 48 -2.49 -2.67 13.43
CA ALA A 48 -1.31 -2.06 14.03
C ALA A 48 -1.53 -1.93 15.54
N SER A 49 -0.52 -2.30 16.33
CA SER A 49 -0.53 -2.21 17.79
C SER A 49 0.72 -1.49 18.29
N ASP A 50 0.57 -0.59 19.25
CA ASP A 50 1.64 0.25 19.82
C ASP A 50 2.50 -0.45 20.90
N GLN A 51 2.25 -1.74 21.16
CA GLN A 51 2.99 -2.61 22.10
C GLN A 51 3.27 -1.99 23.48
N ALA A 52 2.41 -1.08 23.96
CA ALA A 52 2.56 -0.53 25.30
C ALA A 52 2.31 -1.60 26.37
N GLU A 53 3.23 -1.74 27.33
CA GLU A 53 3.21 -2.82 28.35
C GLU A 53 1.91 -2.89 29.17
N ALA A 54 1.26 -1.74 29.42
CA ALA A 54 0.10 -1.65 30.31
C ALA A 54 -1.24 -1.38 29.61
N ASP A 55 -1.22 -0.73 28.45
CA ASP A 55 -2.43 -0.32 27.72
C ASP A 55 -2.15 -0.27 26.22
N SER A 56 -1.80 -1.42 25.64
CA SER A 56 -1.57 -1.45 24.20
C SER A 56 -2.87 -1.21 23.44
N LYS A 57 -2.82 -0.25 22.52
CA LYS A 57 -3.92 0.07 21.63
C LYS A 57 -3.67 -0.56 20.28
N THR A 58 -4.73 -1.16 19.75
CA THR A 58 -4.75 -1.75 18.41
C THR A 58 -5.78 -1.04 17.56
N SER A 59 -5.40 -0.72 16.33
CA SER A 59 -6.32 -0.27 15.28
C SER A 59 -6.26 -1.22 14.10
N SER A 60 -7.39 -1.44 13.44
CA SER A 60 -7.49 -2.34 12.28
C SER A 60 -8.22 -1.67 11.14
N GLU A 61 -7.70 -1.84 9.93
CA GLU A 61 -8.24 -1.24 8.70
C GLU A 61 -8.40 -2.30 7.61
N THR A 62 -9.35 -2.08 6.71
CA THR A 62 -9.56 -2.96 5.55
C THR A 62 -8.71 -2.48 4.37
N VAL A 63 -7.92 -3.39 3.81
CA VAL A 63 -7.11 -3.16 2.60
C VAL A 63 -7.78 -3.84 1.41
N PHE A 64 -7.81 -3.11 0.29
CA PHE A 64 -8.27 -3.62 -1.00
C PHE A 64 -7.11 -3.60 -2.00
N VAL A 65 -6.86 -4.73 -2.67
CA VAL A 65 -5.83 -4.87 -3.69
C VAL A 65 -6.45 -5.32 -4.99
N SER A 66 -6.29 -4.52 -6.04
CA SER A 66 -6.74 -4.87 -7.39
C SER A 66 -5.61 -5.54 -8.17
N VAL A 67 -5.88 -6.70 -8.76
CA VAL A 67 -4.93 -7.37 -9.66
C VAL A 67 -5.13 -6.84 -11.07
N ILE A 68 -4.12 -6.16 -11.62
CA ILE A 68 -4.13 -5.62 -12.97
C ILE A 68 -3.13 -6.34 -13.87
N ASP A 69 -3.45 -6.43 -15.17
CA ASP A 69 -2.49 -6.84 -16.19
C ASP A 69 -1.87 -5.60 -16.84
N ASN A 70 -0.65 -5.74 -17.36
CA ASN A 70 0.09 -4.70 -18.05
C ASN A 70 -0.63 -4.20 -19.31
N GLN A 71 -1.62 -4.94 -19.82
CA GLN A 71 -2.49 -4.49 -20.91
C GLN A 71 -3.32 -3.25 -20.55
N TYR A 72 -3.49 -2.96 -19.25
CA TYR A 72 -4.20 -1.78 -18.75
C TYR A 72 -3.27 -0.68 -18.22
N LEU A 73 -1.96 -0.83 -18.39
CA LEU A 73 -0.99 0.19 -18.00
C LEU A 73 -0.78 1.19 -19.12
N ILE A 74 -0.83 2.48 -18.78
CA ILE A 74 -0.38 3.55 -19.66
C ILE A 74 1.11 3.79 -19.37
N GLN A 75 1.97 3.51 -20.35
CA GLN A 75 3.39 3.83 -20.25
C GLN A 75 3.61 5.32 -20.54
N ILE A 76 4.07 6.06 -19.54
CA ILE A 76 4.43 7.48 -19.68
C ILE A 76 5.95 7.58 -19.75
N VAL A 77 6.45 7.98 -20.92
CA VAL A 77 7.89 8.21 -21.14
C VAL A 77 8.17 9.67 -20.83
N VAL A 78 9.02 9.90 -19.82
CA VAL A 78 9.44 11.24 -19.42
C VAL A 78 10.93 11.40 -19.71
N ASP A 79 11.30 12.48 -20.37
CA ASP A 79 12.70 12.81 -20.69
C ASP A 79 13.42 13.41 -19.46
N GLN A 80 13.62 12.57 -18.45
CA GLN A 80 14.27 12.93 -17.19
C GLN A 80 15.15 11.78 -16.66
N THR A 81 16.13 12.11 -15.83
CA THR A 81 16.95 11.11 -15.14
C THR A 81 16.13 10.38 -14.06
N ILE A 82 16.47 9.11 -13.80
CA ILE A 82 15.74 8.24 -12.86
C ILE A 82 15.61 8.86 -11.45
N GLU A 83 16.65 9.54 -10.96
CA GLU A 83 16.62 10.21 -9.64
C GLU A 83 15.60 11.35 -9.59
N ASN A 84 15.53 12.17 -10.65
CA ASN A 84 14.57 13.26 -10.73
C ASN A 84 13.14 12.75 -10.94
N THR A 85 12.97 11.62 -11.65
CA THR A 85 11.66 10.95 -11.78
C THR A 85 11.13 10.49 -10.43
N ARG A 86 11.99 9.94 -9.55
CA ARG A 86 11.57 9.47 -8.21
C ARG A 86 11.06 10.59 -7.31
N LEU A 87 11.70 11.75 -7.36
CA LEU A 87 11.30 12.93 -6.59
C LEU A 87 9.97 13.55 -7.07
N CYS A 88 9.59 13.33 -8.34
CA CYS A 88 8.39 13.90 -8.96
C CYS A 88 7.22 12.91 -9.13
N LEU A 89 7.40 11.62 -8.77
CA LEU A 89 6.36 10.60 -8.94
C LEU A 89 5.06 10.96 -8.24
N ASP A 90 5.12 11.47 -7.01
CA ASP A 90 3.93 11.88 -6.25
C ASP A 90 3.17 13.04 -6.95
N GLN A 91 3.89 13.99 -7.54
CA GLN A 91 3.27 15.10 -8.28
C GLN A 91 2.69 14.65 -9.62
N LEU A 92 3.34 13.71 -10.30
CA LEU A 92 2.89 13.15 -11.58
C LEU A 92 1.62 12.33 -11.39
N VAL A 93 1.58 11.48 -10.36
CA VAL A 93 0.39 10.67 -9.99
C VAL A 93 -0.80 11.58 -9.70
N ASN A 94 -0.61 12.63 -8.91
CA ASN A 94 -1.67 13.59 -8.58
C ASN A 94 -2.24 14.31 -9.82
N LYS A 95 -1.39 14.66 -10.79
CA LYS A 95 -1.85 15.26 -12.06
C LYS A 95 -2.60 14.27 -12.95
N LEU A 96 -2.20 13.00 -12.97
CA LEU A 96 -2.85 11.97 -13.76
C LEU A 96 -4.25 11.62 -13.24
N ILE A 97 -4.42 11.55 -11.91
CA ILE A 97 -5.72 11.32 -11.27
C ILE A 97 -6.73 12.41 -11.69
N LEU A 98 -6.29 13.67 -11.79
CA LEU A 98 -7.14 14.78 -12.23
C LEU A 98 -7.58 14.65 -13.70
N LEU A 99 -6.75 14.08 -14.57
CA LEU A 99 -7.06 13.90 -15.99
C LEU A 99 -8.02 12.73 -16.23
N THR A 100 -7.89 11.64 -15.48
CA THR A 100 -8.80 10.48 -15.60
C THR A 100 -10.21 10.76 -15.09
N ASN A 101 -10.37 11.63 -14.09
CA ASN A 101 -11.69 12.03 -13.59
C ASN A 101 -12.47 12.93 -14.57
N TYR A 102 -11.79 13.62 -15.48
CA TYR A 102 -12.45 14.48 -16.47
C TYR A 102 -13.11 13.67 -17.60
N GLN A 103 -12.58 12.48 -17.91
CA GLN A 103 -13.07 11.62 -18.99
C GLN A 103 -14.30 10.76 -18.59
N VAL A 104 -14.65 10.70 -17.30
CA VAL A 104 -15.83 9.94 -16.81
C VAL A 104 -17.08 10.83 -16.76
N LEU A 105 -16.95 12.14 -16.99
CA LEU A 105 -18.03 13.13 -16.88
C LEU A 105 -18.50 13.71 -18.24
N THR A 106 -18.07 13.13 -19.36
CA THR A 106 -18.50 13.53 -20.72
C THR A 106 -19.19 12.40 -21.46
#